data_AF-A0A392MDR3-F1
#
_entry.id   AF-A0A392MDR3-F1
#
_cell.length_a   1.000
_cell.length_b   1.000
_cell.length_c   1.000
_cell.angle_alpha   90.00
_cell.angle_beta   90.00
_cell.angle_gamma   90.00
#
_symmetry.space_group_name_H-M   'P 1'
#
loop_
_entity.id
_entity.type
_entity.pdbx_description
1 polymer ?
#
loop_
_entity_poly.entity_id
_entity_poly.type
_entity_poly.pdbx_seq_one_letter_code
_entity_poly.pdbx_strand_id
1 'polypeptide(L)'
;MIPTPPLPNLDGHLSILLYPLHAPFSPPPQHNILSLLEQKKCNEKDWKDIVTLVQTDVQYWNAPEKADILVSELLGSFGDNQLAPECLDGAQRFLKEDGISIPSSYTSFLQPVKNANLYNSVKGGDNILRLETTFNTRMYNVAHLAPCQP
;
A
#
# COMPACT_ATOMS: atom_id res chain seq x y z
N MET A 1 -11.93 -21.18 36.10
CA MET A 1 -11.17 -20.04 35.54
C MET A 1 -10.19 -20.62 34.55
N ILE A 2 -10.40 -20.38 33.25
CA ILE A 2 -9.47 -20.79 32.21
C ILE A 2 -8.29 -19.81 32.30
N PRO A 3 -7.02 -20.27 32.40
CA PRO A 3 -5.88 -19.37 32.39
C PRO A 3 -5.85 -18.63 31.06
N THR A 4 -5.94 -17.31 31.10
CA THR A 4 -5.59 -16.48 29.95
C THR A 4 -4.13 -16.77 29.58
N PRO A 5 -3.82 -17.12 28.32
CA PRO A 5 -2.44 -17.28 27.90
C PRO A 5 -1.69 -15.95 28.11
N PRO A 6 -0.40 -15.99 28.49
CA PRO A 6 0.39 -14.78 28.62
C PRO A 6 0.44 -14.05 27.27
N LEU A 7 0.19 -12.74 27.30
CA LEU A 7 0.45 -11.88 26.15
C LEU A 7 1.92 -12.05 25.74
N PRO A 8 2.22 -12.22 24.44
CA PRO A 8 3.59 -12.32 23.97
C PRO A 8 4.37 -11.08 24.40
N ASN A 9 5.61 -11.30 24.85
CA ASN A 9 6.51 -10.23 25.26
C ASN A 9 6.78 -9.33 24.04
N LEU A 10 6.16 -8.15 24.02
CA LEU A 10 6.39 -7.15 22.99
C LEU A 10 7.68 -6.40 23.31
N ASP A 11 8.82 -7.08 23.15
CA ASP A 11 10.12 -6.41 22.93
C ASP A 11 10.17 -5.87 21.48
N GLY A 12 9.06 -5.24 21.06
CA GLY A 12 8.68 -5.01 19.69
C GLY A 12 9.51 -3.91 19.05
N HIS A 13 10.65 -4.29 18.49
CA HIS A 13 11.40 -3.47 17.55
C HIS A 13 10.53 -3.25 16.29
N LEU A 14 9.82 -2.12 16.22
CA LEU A 14 9.00 -1.77 15.06
C LEU A 14 9.92 -1.45 13.90
N SER A 15 10.17 -2.45 13.06
CA SER A 15 11.14 -2.36 12.00
C SER A 15 10.41 -2.15 10.67
N ILE A 16 10.95 -1.21 9.89
CA ILE A 16 10.86 -1.11 8.43
C ILE A 16 9.76 -0.18 7.89
N LEU A 17 10.18 0.96 7.34
CA LEU A 17 9.45 1.65 6.28
C LEU A 17 10.25 1.48 4.98
N LEU A 18 9.81 0.55 4.13
CA LEU A 18 10.34 0.39 2.77
C LEU A 18 9.58 1.32 1.83
N TYR A 19 10.31 2.12 1.07
CA TYR A 19 9.74 2.95 0.01
C TYR A 19 10.15 2.35 -1.34
N PRO A 20 9.23 2.07 -2.27
CA PRO A 20 9.60 1.54 -3.58
C PRO A 20 10.42 2.58 -4.34
N LEU A 21 11.62 2.22 -4.79
CA LEU A 21 12.52 3.15 -5.48
C LEU A 21 12.24 3.20 -6.98
N HIS A 22 11.47 2.26 -7.56
CA HIS A 22 11.21 2.18 -8.99
C HIS A 22 9.80 1.69 -9.30
N ALA A 23 8.86 2.61 -9.47
CA ALA A 23 7.85 2.42 -10.52
C ALA A 23 8.40 3.16 -11.76
N PRO A 24 8.58 2.50 -12.92
CA PRO A 24 9.21 3.09 -14.11
C PRO A 24 8.44 4.29 -14.71
N PHE A 25 7.29 4.64 -14.13
CA PHE A 25 6.47 5.80 -14.49
C PHE A 25 6.14 6.72 -13.31
N SER A 26 6.73 6.51 -12.13
CA SER A 26 6.59 7.43 -11.00
C SER A 26 7.72 8.46 -11.02
N PRO A 27 7.45 9.74 -10.68
CA PRO A 27 8.52 10.69 -10.41
C PRO A 27 9.51 10.09 -9.39
N PRO A 28 10.80 10.47 -9.45
CA PRO A 28 11.80 10.00 -8.50
C PRO A 28 11.27 10.19 -7.07
N PRO A 29 11.57 9.26 -6.14
CA PRO A 29 11.10 9.36 -4.77
C PRO A 29 11.38 10.77 -4.26
N GLN A 30 10.31 11.44 -3.80
CA GLN A 30 10.43 12.83 -3.38
C GLN A 30 11.44 12.86 -2.24
N HIS A 31 12.57 13.54 -2.46
CA HIS A 31 13.69 13.74 -1.51
C HIS A 31 13.22 14.22 -0.10
N ASN A 32 11.97 14.68 -0.03
CA ASN A 32 11.31 15.24 1.14
C ASN A 32 10.79 14.18 2.14
N ILE A 33 10.49 12.94 1.74
CA ILE A 33 9.90 11.95 2.67
C ILE A 33 10.98 11.35 3.58
N LEU A 34 12.11 10.95 3.03
CA LEU A 34 13.21 10.36 3.81
C LEU A 34 13.77 11.34 4.84
N SER A 35 13.93 12.62 4.45
CA SER A 35 14.36 13.68 5.36
C SER A 35 13.35 13.91 6.50
N LEU A 36 12.04 13.84 6.22
CA LEU A 36 11.00 13.92 7.25
C LEU A 36 11.05 12.73 8.23
N LEU A 37 11.31 11.52 7.73
CA LEU A 37 11.38 10.31 8.56
C LEU A 37 12.62 10.31 9.44
N GLU A 38 13.78 10.72 8.90
CA GLU A 38 15.00 10.91 9.68
C GLU A 38 14.82 11.98 10.75
N GLN A 39 14.15 13.09 10.41
CA GLN A 39 13.78 14.12 11.40
C GLN A 39 12.89 13.54 12.52
N LYS A 40 11.90 12.71 12.18
CA LYS A 40 11.04 12.04 13.17
C LYS A 40 11.82 11.06 14.04
N LYS A 41 12.74 10.29 13.45
CA LYS A 41 13.61 9.36 14.18
C LYS A 41 14.51 10.08 15.18
N CYS A 42 15.06 11.24 14.80
CA CYS A 42 15.91 12.08 15.66
C CYS A 42 15.13 12.82 16.76
N ASN A 43 13.80 12.89 16.68
CA ASN A 43 12.99 13.53 17.70
C ASN A 43 12.81 12.58 18.90
N GLU A 44 13.36 12.98 20.05
CA GLU A 44 13.51 12.11 21.23
C GLU A 44 12.19 11.66 21.86
N LYS A 45 11.06 12.30 21.52
CA LYS A 45 9.79 12.03 22.20
C LYS A 45 9.09 10.74 21.75
N ASP A 46 9.41 10.22 20.57
CA ASP A 46 8.56 9.17 19.95
C ASP A 46 9.32 7.94 19.44
N TRP A 47 10.38 8.07 18.63
CA TRP A 47 10.92 6.95 17.82
C TRP A 47 12.37 6.54 18.14
N LYS A 48 13.01 7.23 19.08
CA LYS A 48 14.42 7.01 19.41
C LYS A 48 14.65 5.58 19.89
N ASP A 49 15.63 4.92 19.28
CA ASP A 49 16.07 3.54 19.56
C ASP A 49 15.04 2.42 19.34
N ILE A 50 13.81 2.72 18.91
CA ILE A 50 12.76 1.73 18.62
C ILE A 50 12.50 1.51 17.12
N VAL A 51 12.83 2.50 16.27
CA VAL A 51 12.60 2.44 14.82
C VAL A 51 13.92 2.44 14.05
N THR A 52 14.06 1.46 13.16
CA THR A 52 15.14 1.40 12.17
C THR A 52 14.61 1.80 10.80
N LEU A 53 15.17 2.87 10.24
CA LEU A 53 14.89 3.30 8.86
C LEU A 53 15.81 2.57 7.89
N VAL A 54 15.24 2.00 6.84
CA VAL A 54 15.96 1.26 5.80
C VAL A 54 15.60 1.84 4.44
N GLN A 55 16.55 2.55 3.83
CA GLN A 55 16.36 3.13 2.49
C GLN A 55 16.88 2.19 1.42
N THR A 56 16.01 1.32 0.91
CA THR A 56 16.34 0.39 -0.18
C THR A 56 15.06 -0.10 -0.86
N ASP A 57 15.20 -0.68 -2.04
CA ASP A 57 14.10 -1.40 -2.67
C ASP A 57 13.84 -2.72 -1.94
N VAL A 58 12.56 -3.08 -1.82
CA VAL A 58 12.12 -4.34 -1.20
C VAL A 58 12.75 -5.56 -1.86
N GLN A 59 13.13 -5.49 -3.15
CA GLN A 59 13.74 -6.59 -3.89
C GLN A 59 15.22 -6.83 -3.52
N TYR A 60 15.94 -5.80 -3.05
CA TYR A 60 17.38 -5.89 -2.81
C TYR A 60 17.75 -5.98 -1.32
N TRP A 61 16.80 -5.74 -0.42
CA TRP A 61 17.08 -5.79 1.01
C TRP A 61 17.23 -7.23 1.53
N ASN A 62 18.19 -7.47 2.43
CA ASN A 62 18.28 -8.71 3.19
C ASN A 62 18.08 -8.37 4.67
N ALA A 63 16.88 -8.66 5.18
CA ALA A 63 16.54 -8.40 6.57
C ALA A 63 17.44 -9.23 7.51
N PRO A 64 18.01 -8.63 8.56
CA PRO A 64 18.84 -9.36 9.52
C PRO A 64 18.02 -10.33 10.38
N GLU A 65 16.73 -10.06 10.54
CA GLU A 65 15.76 -10.89 11.25
C GLU A 65 14.43 -10.88 10.48
N LYS A 66 13.69 -11.99 10.55
CA LYS A 66 12.32 -12.05 10.02
C LYS A 66 11.32 -11.38 10.96
N ALA A 67 10.37 -10.64 10.41
CA ALA A 67 9.32 -9.95 11.13
C ALA A 67 8.21 -10.91 11.58
N ASP A 68 7.61 -10.61 12.74
CA ASP A 68 6.36 -11.21 13.20
C ASP A 68 5.14 -10.57 12.52
N ILE A 69 5.22 -9.28 12.20
CA ILE A 69 4.16 -8.51 11.55
C ILE A 69 4.76 -7.68 10.41
N LEU A 70 4.21 -7.84 9.21
CA LEU A 70 4.49 -6.99 8.05
C LEU A 70 3.31 -6.04 7.84
N VAL A 71 3.54 -4.72 7.94
CA VAL A 71 2.50 -3.71 7.70
C VAL A 71 2.81 -2.97 6.41
N SER A 72 1.81 -2.84 5.54
CA SER A 72 1.91 -2.11 4.28
C SER A 72 0.69 -1.22 4.04
N GLU A 73 0.89 -0.18 3.25
CA GLU A 73 -0.16 0.67 2.71
C GLU A 73 0.22 0.94 1.25
N LEU A 74 -0.25 0.05 0.37
CA LEU A 74 0.09 0.04 -1.05
C LEU A 74 -1.16 -0.07 -1.94
N LEU A 75 -2.36 0.13 -1.36
CA LEU A 75 -3.61 -0.09 -2.07
C LEU A 75 -4.03 1.15 -2.84
N GLY A 76 -4.45 0.97 -4.09
CA GLY A 76 -5.11 2.00 -4.87
C GLY A 76 -6.64 1.96 -4.76
N SER A 77 -7.31 2.86 -5.47
CA SER A 77 -8.78 2.92 -5.53
C SER A 77 -9.42 1.65 -6.10
N PHE A 78 -8.65 0.82 -6.80
CA PHE A 78 -9.05 -0.46 -7.36
C PHE A 78 -8.20 -1.60 -6.78
N GLY A 79 -7.81 -1.48 -5.51
CA GLY A 79 -7.05 -2.51 -4.79
C GLY A 79 -5.60 -2.59 -5.26
N ASP A 80 -5.31 -3.51 -6.17
CA ASP A 80 -3.97 -3.84 -6.66
C ASP A 80 -3.40 -2.86 -7.70
N ASN A 81 -4.15 -1.83 -8.11
CA ASN A 81 -3.73 -0.92 -9.17
C ASN A 81 -2.52 -0.02 -8.84
N GLN A 82 -1.91 -0.20 -7.67
CA GLN A 82 -0.64 0.38 -7.24
C GLN A 82 0.47 -0.68 -7.03
N LEU A 83 0.27 -1.89 -7.59
CA LEU A 83 1.22 -3.00 -7.55
C LEU A 83 1.49 -3.57 -6.14
N ALA A 84 0.46 -3.53 -5.27
CA ALA A 84 0.55 -4.12 -3.94
C ALA A 84 0.94 -5.61 -3.96
N PRO A 85 0.40 -6.48 -4.84
CA PRO A 85 0.81 -7.88 -4.91
C PRO A 85 2.31 -8.05 -5.18
N GLU A 86 2.85 -7.32 -6.17
CA GLU A 86 4.24 -7.42 -6.59
C GLU A 86 5.21 -6.92 -5.52
N CYS A 87 4.85 -5.84 -4.83
CA CYS A 87 5.64 -5.33 -3.71
C CYS A 87 5.63 -6.30 -2.51
N LEU A 88 4.48 -6.89 -2.19
CA LEU A 88 4.33 -7.80 -1.06
C LEU A 88 4.93 -9.18 -1.31
N ASP A 89 4.88 -9.67 -2.55
CA ASP A 89 5.56 -10.91 -2.96
C ASP A 89 7.07 -10.82 -2.70
N GLY A 90 7.67 -9.67 -3.06
CA GLY A 90 9.05 -9.37 -2.67
C GLY A 90 9.23 -9.37 -1.15
N ALA A 91 8.37 -8.67 -0.41
CA ALA A 91 8.50 -8.52 1.04
C ALA A 91 8.24 -9.80 1.85
N GLN A 92 7.56 -10.81 1.27
CA GLN A 92 7.16 -12.03 1.97
C GLN A 92 8.34 -12.80 2.58
N ARG A 93 9.52 -12.72 1.96
CA ARG A 93 10.74 -13.37 2.49
C ARG A 93 11.20 -12.81 3.84
N PHE A 94 10.76 -11.60 4.18
CA PHE A 94 11.05 -10.96 5.47
C PHE A 94 10.11 -11.45 6.57
N LEU A 95 9.04 -12.16 6.26
CA LEU A 95 8.06 -12.60 7.25
C LEU A 95 8.42 -14.00 7.80
N LYS A 96 8.20 -14.21 9.10
CA LYS A 96 8.22 -15.54 9.73
C LYS A 96 7.13 -16.42 9.14
N GLU A 97 7.27 -17.74 9.26
CA GLU A 97 6.28 -18.70 8.72
C GLU A 97 4.90 -18.55 9.37
N ASP A 98 4.87 -18.20 10.66
CA ASP A 98 3.69 -17.87 11.45
C ASP A 98 3.42 -16.35 11.55
N GLY A 99 4.12 -15.55 10.75
CA GLY A 99 3.98 -14.10 10.76
C GLY A 99 2.70 -13.61 10.09
N ILE A 100 2.28 -12.38 10.43
CA ILE A 100 1.02 -11.78 9.98
C ILE A 100 1.30 -10.63 9.01
N SER A 101 0.67 -10.65 7.83
CA SER A 101 0.61 -9.49 6.93
C SER A 101 -0.62 -8.64 7.20
N ILE A 102 -0.45 -7.33 7.27
CA ILE A 102 -1.51 -6.33 7.37
C ILE A 102 -1.38 -5.36 6.18
N PRO A 103 -2.37 -5.29 5.26
CA PRO A 103 -3.55 -6.15 5.19
C PRO A 103 -3.19 -7.62 4.85
N SER A 104 -4.03 -8.55 5.29
CA SER A 104 -3.88 -9.99 4.99
C SER A 104 -4.59 -10.39 3.69
N SER A 105 -5.57 -9.61 3.26
CA SER A 105 -6.29 -9.78 1.99
C SER A 105 -6.96 -8.47 1.59
N TYR A 106 -7.23 -8.33 0.30
CA TYR A 106 -8.05 -7.27 -0.28
C TYR A 106 -8.77 -7.83 -1.51
N THR A 107 -9.88 -7.20 -1.88
CA THR A 107 -10.69 -7.62 -3.04
C THR A 107 -11.22 -6.38 -3.71
N SER A 108 -10.95 -6.25 -5.01
CA SER A 108 -11.49 -5.18 -5.84
C SER A 108 -12.96 -5.47 -6.15
N PHE A 109 -13.75 -4.43 -6.40
CA PHE A 109 -15.16 -4.57 -6.71
C PHE A 109 -15.50 -3.74 -7.95
N LEU A 110 -16.42 -4.26 -8.77
CA LEU A 110 -16.92 -3.61 -9.97
C LEU A 110 -18.44 -3.41 -9.88
N GLN A 111 -18.89 -2.27 -10.39
CA GLN A 111 -20.30 -1.97 -10.55
C GLN A 111 -20.54 -1.24 -11.87
N PRO A 112 -21.41 -1.77 -12.75
CA PRO A 112 -21.75 -1.08 -13.98
C PRO A 112 -22.60 0.15 -13.67
N VAL A 113 -22.19 1.31 -14.22
CA VAL A 113 -22.87 2.59 -14.05
C VAL A 113 -23.13 3.27 -15.39
N LYS A 114 -24.16 4.10 -15.45
CA LYS A 114 -24.45 4.99 -16.57
C LYS A 114 -24.35 6.44 -16.13
N ASN A 115 -23.55 7.21 -16.84
CA ASN A 115 -23.48 8.67 -16.71
C ASN A 115 -22.95 9.30 -18.00
N ALA A 116 -23.80 10.05 -18.70
CA ALA A 116 -23.46 10.65 -19.99
C ALA A 116 -22.38 11.75 -19.85
N ASN A 117 -22.42 12.52 -18.75
CA ASN A 117 -21.43 13.55 -18.49
C ASN A 117 -20.04 12.93 -18.28
N LEU A 118 -19.95 11.89 -17.45
CA LEU A 118 -18.69 11.17 -17.22
C LEU A 118 -18.13 10.58 -18.52
N TYR A 119 -18.98 9.92 -19.32
CA TYR A 119 -18.58 9.38 -20.61
C TYR A 119 -18.05 10.48 -21.55
N ASN A 120 -18.76 11.60 -21.66
CA ASN A 120 -18.34 12.73 -22.50
C ASN A 120 -17.05 13.39 -21.99
N SER A 121 -16.85 13.47 -20.66
CA SER A 121 -15.62 13.98 -20.06
C SER A 121 -14.40 13.10 -20.36
N VAL A 122 -14.56 11.78 -20.35
CA VAL A 122 -13.48 10.84 -20.69
C VAL A 122 -13.23 10.82 -22.19
N LYS A 123 -14.29 10.75 -23.00
CA LYS A 123 -14.21 10.74 -24.46
C LYS A 123 -13.60 12.02 -25.03
N GLY A 124 -13.78 13.17 -24.37
CA GLY A 124 -13.43 14.50 -24.88
C GLY A 124 -12.11 14.55 -25.66
N GLY A 125 -12.23 14.90 -26.95
CA GLY A 125 -11.15 14.92 -27.95
C GLY A 125 -11.17 13.70 -28.88
N ASP A 126 -10.16 13.60 -29.74
CA ASP A 126 -10.01 12.48 -30.70
C ASP A 126 -9.13 11.33 -30.17
N ASN A 127 -8.72 11.41 -28.89
CA ASN A 127 -7.83 10.42 -28.29
C ASN A 127 -8.62 9.25 -27.68
N ILE A 128 -8.89 8.23 -28.49
CA ILE A 128 -9.60 7.02 -28.07
C ILE A 128 -8.91 6.25 -26.93
N LEU A 129 -7.58 6.38 -26.77
CA LEU A 129 -6.82 5.72 -25.71
C LEU A 129 -7.27 6.13 -24.31
N ARG A 130 -7.95 7.29 -24.18
CA ARG A 130 -8.55 7.71 -22.91
C ARG A 130 -9.66 6.75 -22.45
N LEU A 131 -10.37 6.10 -23.36
CA LEU A 131 -11.40 5.11 -23.02
C LEU A 131 -10.79 3.76 -22.58
N GLU A 132 -9.51 3.54 -22.84
CA GLU A 132 -8.77 2.33 -22.48
C GLU A 132 -7.96 2.51 -21.17
N THR A 133 -8.04 3.69 -20.55
CA THR A 133 -7.33 4.02 -19.31
C THR A 133 -8.29 4.08 -18.13
N THR A 134 -7.85 3.59 -16.96
CA THR A 134 -8.60 3.74 -15.71
C THR A 134 -8.46 5.14 -15.11
N PHE A 135 -9.51 5.66 -14.47
CA PHE A 135 -9.48 6.96 -13.79
C PHE A 135 -9.98 6.85 -12.36
N ASN A 136 -9.38 7.62 -11.46
CA ASN A 136 -9.96 7.89 -10.15
C ASN A 136 -10.81 9.15 -10.24
N THR A 137 -12.09 9.02 -9.92
CA THR A 137 -13.02 10.15 -9.93
C THR A 137 -14.09 9.97 -8.87
N ARG A 138 -14.56 11.08 -8.31
CA ARG A 138 -15.74 11.08 -7.47
C ARG A 138 -16.97 11.06 -8.36
N MET A 139 -17.72 9.97 -8.30
CA MET A 139 -18.95 9.82 -9.07
C MET A 139 -20.08 10.68 -8.48
N TYR A 140 -20.71 11.50 -9.33
CA TYR A 140 -21.90 12.29 -8.98
C TYR A 140 -23.01 12.00 -10.00
N ASN A 141 -24.25 11.86 -9.54
CA ASN A 141 -25.43 11.63 -10.39
C ASN A 141 -25.25 10.44 -11.36
N VAL A 142 -24.90 9.27 -10.83
CA VAL A 142 -24.73 8.03 -11.59
C VAL A 142 -25.97 7.15 -11.44
N ALA A 143 -26.40 6.52 -12.54
CA ALA A 143 -27.39 5.45 -12.48
C ALA A 143 -26.65 4.11 -12.36
N HIS A 144 -26.88 3.38 -11.26
CA HIS A 144 -26.33 2.04 -11.05
C HIS A 144 -27.16 1.03 -11.84
N LEU A 145 -26.51 0.25 -12.71
CA LEU A 145 -27.19 -0.66 -13.63
C LEU A 145 -27.32 -2.09 -13.08
N ALA A 146 -26.46 -2.46 -12.12
CA ALA A 146 -26.49 -3.73 -11.41
C ALA A 146 -25.88 -3.56 -10.00
N PRO A 147 -26.06 -4.54 -9.10
CA PRO A 147 -25.34 -4.59 -7.83
C PRO A 147 -23.82 -4.64 -8.03
N CYS A 148 -23.09 -4.09 -7.05
CA CYS A 148 -21.64 -4.21 -6.97
C CYS A 148 -21.23 -5.66 -6.70
N GLN A 149 -20.17 -6.15 -7.35
CA GLN A 149 -19.65 -7.51 -7.21
C GLN A 149 -18.11 -7.48 -7.12
N PRO A 150 -17.50 -8.44 -6.41
CA PRO A 150 -16.04 -8.60 -6.41
C PRO A 150 -15.51 -9.04 -7.78
#